data_AF-A0A3A6PYN3-F1
#
_entry.id   AF-A0A3A6PYN3-F1
#
_cell.length_a   1.000
_cell.length_b   1.000
_cell.length_c   1.000
_cell.angle_alpha   90.00
_cell.angle_beta   90.00
_cell.angle_gamma   90.00
#
_symmetry.space_group_name_H-M   'P 1'
#
loop_
_entity.id
_entity.type
_entity.pdbx_description
1 polymer ?
#
loop_
_entity_poly.entity_id
_entity_poly.type
_entity_poly.pdbx_seq_one_letter_code
_entity_poly.pdbx_strand_id
1 'polypeptide(L)'
;MSQEPDPRSTRGPHPPDYKWPEYRQLEEAVEAYLDHDADDPRYDNIWRALGAILGGYQRDVFIDAFDLAEPADSACIRRLITGDGECSCSVRSWKKREREKIGDLDEPPHSPPHSDHATLWLDENGNPAMYGMHLYMGNVEQVTPSKTADPDQRQRNGWFDIVNWAAEWGLEVSFMPKSWYHLGTTVHVVIYPPERRR
;
A
#
# COMPACT_ATOMS: atom_id res chain seq x y z
N MET A 1 -35.02 -32.95 -4.61
CA MET A 1 -35.27 -31.89 -5.60
C MET A 1 -34.05 -31.01 -5.62
N SER A 2 -33.24 -31.11 -6.67
CA SER A 2 -32.07 -30.25 -6.86
C SER A 2 -32.58 -28.90 -7.33
N GLN A 3 -32.38 -27.84 -6.55
CA GLN A 3 -32.61 -26.47 -7.03
C GLN A 3 -31.62 -26.19 -8.16
N GLU A 4 -32.12 -25.78 -9.32
CA GLU A 4 -31.27 -25.24 -10.38
C GLU A 4 -30.52 -24.01 -9.86
N PRO A 5 -29.22 -23.88 -10.13
CA PRO A 5 -28.44 -22.75 -9.65
C PRO A 5 -28.89 -21.44 -10.33
N ASP A 6 -29.06 -20.38 -9.54
CA ASP A 6 -29.37 -19.03 -10.02
C ASP A 6 -28.26 -18.55 -10.98
N PRO A 7 -28.59 -18.18 -12.24
CA PRO A 7 -27.62 -17.70 -13.22
C PRO A 7 -26.96 -16.36 -12.84
N ARG A 8 -27.40 -15.71 -11.76
CA ARG A 8 -26.75 -14.51 -11.19
C ARG A 8 -25.74 -14.81 -10.09
N SER A 9 -25.53 -16.08 -9.70
CA SER A 9 -24.51 -16.41 -8.70
C SER A 9 -23.12 -16.37 -9.32
N THR A 10 -22.48 -15.20 -9.34
CA THR A 10 -21.02 -15.12 -9.28
C THR A 10 -20.62 -15.61 -7.89
N ARG A 11 -20.63 -16.93 -7.69
CA ARG A 11 -20.35 -17.56 -6.39
C ARG A 11 -18.97 -17.07 -5.93
N GLY A 12 -18.98 -16.24 -4.89
CA GLY A 12 -17.78 -15.90 -4.14
C GLY A 12 -17.12 -17.15 -3.56
N PRO A 13 -16.03 -16.99 -2.80
CA PRO A 13 -15.36 -18.13 -2.19
C PRO A 13 -16.34 -19.02 -1.42
N HIS A 14 -16.35 -20.30 -1.73
CA HIS A 14 -17.15 -21.29 -1.00
C HIS A 14 -16.51 -21.58 0.36
N PRO A 15 -17.30 -21.82 1.41
CA PRO A 15 -16.76 -22.35 2.66
C PRO A 15 -16.06 -23.70 2.38
N PRO A 16 -15.05 -24.09 3.16
CA PRO A 16 -14.36 -25.36 2.96
C PRO A 16 -15.33 -26.53 3.15
N ASP A 17 -15.19 -27.57 2.32
CA ASP A 17 -16.02 -28.77 2.39
C ASP A 17 -15.90 -29.49 3.75
N TYR A 18 -14.74 -29.36 4.40
CA TYR A 18 -14.49 -29.82 5.76
C TYR A 18 -14.15 -28.65 6.69
N LYS A 19 -15.00 -28.43 7.71
CA LYS A 19 -14.79 -27.40 8.72
C LYS A 19 -14.06 -27.96 9.94
N TRP A 20 -12.75 -27.73 10.01
CA TRP A 20 -11.95 -28.01 11.21
C TRP A 20 -12.50 -27.25 12.44
N PRO A 21 -12.24 -27.70 13.68
CA PRO A 21 -12.65 -26.98 14.90
C PRO A 21 -12.25 -25.50 14.90
N GLU A 22 -11.06 -25.18 14.42
CA GLU A 22 -10.51 -23.82 14.35
C GLU A 22 -11.30 -22.93 13.39
N TYR A 23 -11.75 -23.49 12.25
CA TYR A 23 -12.61 -22.76 11.32
C TYR A 23 -13.94 -22.38 11.97
N ARG A 24 -14.54 -23.32 12.72
CA ARG A 24 -15.80 -23.07 13.44
C ARG A 24 -15.62 -22.03 14.54
N GLN A 25 -14.53 -22.12 15.30
CA GLN A 25 -14.22 -21.11 16.33
C GLN A 25 -14.03 -19.71 15.72
N LEU A 26 -13.39 -19.62 14.56
CA LEU A 26 -13.25 -18.34 13.85
C LEU A 26 -14.61 -17.83 13.34
N GLU A 27 -15.44 -18.70 12.77
CA GLU A 27 -16.80 -18.37 12.32
C GLU A 27 -17.64 -17.82 13.49
N GLU A 28 -17.67 -18.53 14.62
CA GLU A 28 -18.37 -18.11 15.85
C GLU A 28 -17.82 -16.79 16.40
N ALA A 29 -16.49 -16.60 16.39
CA ALA A 29 -15.87 -15.36 16.86
C ALA A 29 -16.19 -14.17 15.95
N VAL A 30 -16.28 -14.39 14.64
CA VAL A 30 -16.70 -13.37 13.67
C VAL A 30 -18.15 -12.98 13.91
N GLU A 31 -19.05 -13.94 14.09
CA GLU A 31 -20.45 -13.67 14.40
C GLU A 31 -20.61 -12.89 15.71
N ALA A 32 -19.93 -13.34 16.78
CA ALA A 32 -19.94 -12.64 18.06
C ALA A 32 -19.39 -11.21 17.97
N TYR A 33 -18.36 -11.00 17.13
CA TYR A 33 -17.84 -9.65 16.87
C TYR A 33 -18.83 -8.80 16.08
N LEU A 34 -19.64 -9.34 15.17
CA LEU A 34 -20.59 -8.52 14.43
C LEU A 34 -21.81 -8.11 15.29
N ASP A 35 -22.13 -8.90 16.32
CA ASP A 35 -23.26 -8.67 17.22
C ASP A 35 -22.92 -7.85 18.48
N HIS A 36 -21.63 -7.54 18.72
CA HIS A 36 -21.23 -6.77 19.91
C HIS A 36 -21.60 -5.28 19.80
N ASP A 37 -21.86 -4.67 20.95
CA ASP A 37 -21.92 -3.21 21.07
C ASP A 37 -20.51 -2.69 21.34
N ALA A 38 -19.93 -1.99 20.37
CA ALA A 38 -18.54 -1.55 20.43
C ALA A 38 -18.39 -0.30 21.30
N ASP A 39 -17.62 -0.39 22.39
CA ASP A 39 -17.28 0.78 23.23
C ASP A 39 -16.50 1.84 22.43
N ASP A 40 -15.71 1.42 21.44
CA ASP A 40 -14.98 2.29 20.52
C ASP A 40 -15.59 2.21 19.11
N PRO A 41 -16.26 3.27 18.63
CA PRO A 41 -16.88 3.31 17.30
C PRO A 41 -15.91 3.04 16.15
N ARG A 42 -14.60 3.16 16.36
CA ARG A 42 -13.60 2.82 15.34
C ARG A 42 -13.57 1.33 15.01
N TYR A 43 -14.00 0.49 15.95
CA TYR A 43 -13.97 -0.96 15.89
C TYR A 43 -15.38 -1.55 15.71
N ASP A 44 -16.38 -0.73 15.37
CA ASP A 44 -17.68 -1.21 14.88
C ASP A 44 -17.55 -2.05 13.58
N ASN A 45 -16.47 -1.82 12.84
CA ASN A 45 -16.15 -2.48 11.59
C ASN A 45 -15.12 -3.60 11.80
N ILE A 46 -15.53 -4.83 11.50
CA ILE A 46 -14.70 -6.04 11.60
C ILE A 46 -13.38 -5.94 10.82
N TRP A 47 -13.33 -5.22 9.70
CA TRP A 47 -12.11 -5.10 8.89
C TRP A 47 -10.98 -4.39 9.63
N ARG A 48 -11.31 -3.45 10.52
CA ARG A 48 -10.30 -2.76 11.33
C ARG A 48 -9.73 -3.67 12.40
N ALA A 49 -10.57 -4.49 13.04
CA ALA A 49 -10.12 -5.51 13.98
C ALA A 49 -9.27 -6.59 13.30
N LEU A 50 -9.74 -7.14 12.18
CA LEU A 50 -8.97 -8.10 11.39
C LEU A 50 -7.65 -7.50 10.92
N GLY A 51 -7.63 -6.23 10.52
CA GLY A 51 -6.39 -5.52 10.18
C GLY A 51 -5.42 -5.42 11.37
N ALA A 52 -5.92 -5.14 12.57
CA ALA A 52 -5.10 -5.10 13.78
C ALA A 52 -4.56 -6.49 14.18
N ILE A 53 -5.38 -7.55 14.04
CA ILE A 53 -5.01 -8.93 14.38
C ILE A 53 -4.02 -9.50 13.35
N LEU A 54 -4.29 -9.31 12.06
CA LEU A 54 -3.55 -9.91 10.97
C LEU A 54 -2.41 -9.04 10.44
N GLY A 55 -2.31 -7.78 10.85
CA GLY A 55 -1.34 -6.82 10.30
C GLY A 55 0.11 -7.31 10.38
N GLY A 56 0.51 -7.86 11.54
CA GLY A 56 1.82 -8.47 11.72
C GLY A 56 2.05 -9.65 10.75
N TYR A 57 1.13 -10.61 10.74
CA TYR A 57 1.18 -11.75 9.82
C TYR A 57 1.26 -11.33 8.34
N GLN A 58 0.43 -10.37 7.91
CA GLN A 58 0.44 -9.87 6.53
C GLN A 58 1.75 -9.17 6.18
N ARG A 59 2.32 -8.42 7.13
CA ARG A 59 3.63 -7.78 6.95
C ARG A 59 4.74 -8.83 6.84
N ASP A 60 4.73 -9.85 7.69
CA ASP A 60 5.77 -10.89 7.68
C ASP A 60 5.69 -11.72 6.39
N VAL A 61 4.49 -12.11 5.96
CA VAL A 61 4.28 -12.76 4.64
C VAL A 61 4.75 -11.86 3.50
N PHE A 62 4.55 -10.54 3.60
CA PHE A 62 5.03 -9.58 2.61
C PHE A 62 6.57 -9.51 2.59
N ILE A 63 7.21 -9.43 3.76
CA ILE A 63 8.67 -9.43 3.90
C ILE A 63 9.26 -10.69 3.26
N ASP A 64 8.72 -11.86 3.60
CA ASP A 64 9.15 -13.16 3.07
C ASP A 64 8.93 -13.24 1.55
N ALA A 65 7.79 -12.75 1.06
CA ALA A 65 7.44 -12.81 -0.35
C ALA A 65 8.30 -11.91 -1.25
N PHE A 66 9.08 -10.99 -0.69
CA PHE A 66 9.93 -10.06 -1.44
C PHE A 66 11.41 -10.10 -1.03
N ASP A 67 11.82 -11.09 -0.21
CA ASP A 67 13.16 -11.22 0.37
C ASP A 67 13.63 -9.88 0.96
N LEU A 68 12.84 -9.33 1.87
CA LEU A 68 13.13 -8.10 2.58
C LEU A 68 13.67 -8.44 3.98
N ALA A 69 14.46 -7.54 4.56
CA ALA A 69 14.99 -7.70 5.92
C ALA A 69 14.23 -6.82 6.91
N GLU A 70 14.56 -5.54 6.95
CA GLU A 70 13.99 -4.59 7.89
C GLU A 70 13.59 -3.28 7.21
N PRO A 71 12.65 -2.50 7.78
CA PRO A 71 12.37 -1.17 7.31
C PRO A 71 13.53 -0.23 7.67
N ALA A 72 13.84 0.69 6.78
CA ALA A 72 14.74 1.79 7.10
C ALA A 72 14.08 2.79 8.05
N ASP A 73 14.90 3.53 8.82
CA ASP A 73 14.45 4.61 9.71
C ASP A 73 13.63 5.70 9.01
N SER A 74 13.88 5.91 7.71
CA SER A 74 13.15 6.87 6.89
C SER A 74 12.83 6.33 5.51
N ALA A 75 11.57 6.50 5.10
CA ALA A 75 11.10 6.18 3.76
C ALA A 75 11.50 7.30 2.78
N CYS A 76 12.61 7.10 2.07
CA CYS A 76 13.08 8.05 1.06
C CYS A 76 13.31 7.34 -0.28
N ILE A 77 12.46 7.60 -1.27
CA ILE A 77 12.51 6.92 -2.58
C ILE A 77 13.80 7.21 -3.35
N ARG A 78 14.45 8.37 -3.13
CA ARG A 78 15.77 8.67 -3.68
C ARG A 78 16.81 7.59 -3.39
N ARG A 79 16.78 6.99 -2.18
CA ARG A 79 17.69 5.91 -1.82
C ARG A 79 17.47 4.67 -2.70
N LEU A 80 16.21 4.39 -3.05
CA LEU A 80 15.89 3.32 -4.00
C LEU A 80 16.36 3.64 -5.42
N ILE A 81 16.22 4.90 -5.86
CA ILE A 81 16.63 5.36 -7.20
C ILE A 81 18.17 5.35 -7.36
N THR A 82 18.89 5.73 -6.31
CA THR A 82 20.35 5.96 -6.36
C THR A 82 21.17 4.79 -5.82
N GLY A 83 20.57 3.93 -4.99
CA GLY A 83 21.28 2.93 -4.20
C GLY A 83 21.92 3.50 -2.92
N ASP A 84 21.72 4.77 -2.59
CA ASP A 84 22.35 5.40 -1.44
C ASP A 84 21.88 4.79 -0.10
N GLY A 85 22.86 4.39 0.73
CA GLY A 85 22.62 3.85 2.07
C GLY A 85 22.00 4.87 3.04
N GLU A 86 22.21 6.17 2.82
CA GLU A 86 21.65 7.25 3.64
C GLU A 86 21.12 8.38 2.77
N CYS A 87 20.17 9.16 3.28
CA CYS A 87 19.73 10.40 2.64
C CYS A 87 19.80 11.55 3.64
N SER A 88 20.48 12.63 3.26
CA SER A 88 20.58 13.88 4.04
C SER A 88 19.32 14.74 3.93
N CYS A 89 18.14 14.13 3.92
CA CYS A 89 16.87 14.80 3.67
C CYS A 89 16.52 15.74 4.87
N SER A 90 17.11 16.93 4.90
CA SER A 90 16.82 17.95 5.91
C SER A 90 15.41 18.51 5.72
N VAL A 91 14.72 18.80 6.83
CA VAL A 91 13.39 19.40 6.87
C VAL A 91 13.40 20.78 6.19
N ARG A 92 12.96 20.87 4.93
CA ARG A 92 13.03 22.10 4.12
C ARG A 92 11.67 22.73 3.90
N SER A 93 11.69 24.02 3.55
CA SER A 93 10.51 24.86 3.33
C SER A 93 9.52 24.23 2.36
N TRP A 94 8.23 24.57 2.49
CA TRP A 94 7.15 23.97 1.69
C TRP A 94 7.38 24.09 0.16
N LYS A 95 7.99 25.19 -0.31
CA LYS A 95 8.34 25.40 -1.72
C LYS A 95 9.38 24.39 -2.22
N LYS A 96 10.33 24.02 -1.36
CA LYS A 96 11.37 23.06 -1.70
C LYS A 96 10.81 21.63 -1.72
N ARG A 97 9.89 21.31 -0.80
CA ARG A 97 9.10 20.06 -0.82
C ARG A 97 8.22 19.92 -2.07
N GLU A 98 7.63 21.02 -2.56
CA GLU A 98 6.84 20.98 -3.80
C GLU A 98 7.72 20.74 -5.03
N ARG A 99 8.88 21.39 -5.12
CA ARG A 99 9.85 21.16 -6.21
C ARG A 99 10.49 19.77 -6.17
N GLU A 100 10.78 19.25 -4.98
CA GLU A 100 11.31 17.89 -4.76
C GLU A 100 10.27 16.79 -5.08
N LYS A 101 8.97 17.09 -5.04
CA LYS A 101 7.90 16.16 -5.49
C LYS A 101 7.78 16.07 -7.00
N ILE A 102 8.10 17.15 -7.70
CA ILE A 102 8.01 17.23 -9.17
C ILE A 102 9.35 16.82 -9.81
N GLY A 103 10.44 16.86 -9.02
CA GLY A 103 11.80 16.77 -9.54
C GLY A 103 12.14 18.07 -10.25
N ASP A 104 13.02 18.91 -9.68
CA ASP A 104 13.85 19.73 -10.56
C ASP A 104 14.66 18.72 -11.36
N LEU A 105 14.55 18.76 -12.70
CA LEU A 105 14.88 17.70 -13.68
C LEU A 105 16.25 16.99 -13.55
N ASP A 106 17.12 17.42 -12.64
CA ASP A 106 18.48 16.91 -12.45
C ASP A 106 18.73 16.20 -11.10
N GLU A 107 17.79 16.21 -10.14
CA GLU A 107 17.95 15.47 -8.87
C GLU A 107 16.79 14.49 -8.59
N PRO A 108 17.09 13.26 -8.13
CA PRO A 108 16.04 12.31 -7.78
C PRO A 108 15.12 12.82 -6.66
N PRO A 109 13.79 12.63 -6.79
CA PRO A 109 12.79 13.05 -5.81
C PRO A 109 12.90 12.28 -4.49
N HIS A 110 12.44 12.89 -3.41
CA HIS A 110 12.44 12.28 -2.08
C HIS A 110 11.13 11.53 -1.74
N SER A 111 10.07 11.70 -2.53
CA SER A 111 8.81 10.96 -2.38
C SER A 111 8.09 10.82 -3.73
N PRO A 112 7.41 9.68 -3.98
CA PRO A 112 6.56 9.53 -5.15
C PRO A 112 5.26 10.35 -5.03
N PRO A 113 4.52 10.53 -6.13
CA PRO A 113 3.15 11.03 -6.11
C PRO A 113 2.28 10.24 -5.13
N HIS A 114 1.38 10.93 -4.44
CA HIS A 114 0.44 10.33 -3.47
C HIS A 114 1.08 9.53 -2.32
N SER A 115 2.41 9.63 -2.10
CA SER A 115 3.08 8.93 -1.00
C SER A 115 2.38 9.15 0.33
N ASP A 116 1.89 8.06 0.92
CA ASP A 116 1.21 8.03 2.21
C ASP A 116 1.59 6.76 2.98
N HIS A 117 1.74 6.89 4.30
CA HIS A 117 2.18 5.83 5.20
C HIS A 117 3.38 5.01 4.67
N ALA A 118 4.34 5.68 4.05
CA ALA A 118 5.37 5.00 3.27
C ALA A 118 6.42 4.29 4.14
N THR A 119 6.96 3.20 3.61
CA THR A 119 8.07 2.44 4.19
C THR A 119 9.10 2.15 3.10
N LEU A 120 10.37 2.47 3.35
CA LEU A 120 11.47 1.94 2.55
C LEU A 120 11.98 0.67 3.22
N TRP A 121 11.96 -0.44 2.51
CA TRP A 121 12.46 -1.73 2.93
C TRP A 121 13.88 -1.95 2.45
N LEU A 122 14.69 -2.57 3.30
CA LEU A 122 16.07 -2.95 3.01
C LEU A 122 16.17 -4.44 2.68
N ASP A 123 17.19 -4.81 1.92
CA ASP A 123 17.60 -6.21 1.76
C ASP A 123 18.48 -6.68 2.94
N GLU A 124 18.88 -7.95 2.91
CA GLU A 124 19.75 -8.56 3.94
C GLU A 124 21.11 -7.85 4.09
N ASN A 125 21.56 -7.11 3.08
CA ASN A 125 22.81 -6.36 3.09
C ASN A 125 22.61 -4.91 3.56
N GLY A 126 21.38 -4.50 3.90
CA GLY A 126 21.03 -3.14 4.30
C GLY A 126 20.84 -2.17 3.13
N ASN A 127 20.78 -2.65 1.88
CA ASN A 127 20.57 -1.80 0.72
C ASN A 127 19.08 -1.52 0.49
N PRO A 128 18.71 -0.32 0.00
CA PRO A 128 17.35 -0.01 -0.43
C PRO A 128 16.82 -1.04 -1.45
N ALA A 129 15.74 -1.73 -1.10
CA ALA A 129 15.21 -2.85 -1.87
C ALA A 129 13.83 -2.59 -2.47
N MET A 130 12.95 -1.97 -1.68
CA MET A 130 11.57 -1.74 -2.08
C MET A 130 10.98 -0.56 -1.33
N TYR A 131 10.18 0.25 -2.01
CA TYR A 131 9.42 1.33 -1.38
C TYR A 131 7.93 0.98 -1.41
N GLY A 132 7.33 0.81 -0.23
CA GLY A 132 5.90 0.59 -0.07
C GLY A 132 5.18 1.87 0.33
N MET A 133 3.97 2.06 -0.17
CA MET A 133 3.04 3.10 0.27
C MET A 133 1.62 2.55 0.43
N HIS A 134 0.94 2.93 1.50
CA HIS A 134 -0.41 2.43 1.82
C HIS A 134 -1.43 3.52 1.52
N LEU A 135 -2.10 3.40 0.38
CA LEU A 135 -2.92 4.46 -0.18
C LEU A 135 -4.41 4.18 0.02
N TYR A 136 -5.14 5.17 0.54
CA TYR A 136 -6.59 5.17 0.46
C TYR A 136 -7.02 5.46 -0.97
N MET A 137 -7.85 4.60 -1.57
CA MET A 137 -8.20 4.72 -2.99
C MET A 137 -8.78 6.10 -3.35
N GLY A 138 -9.65 6.65 -2.49
CA GLY A 138 -10.24 7.98 -2.68
C GLY A 138 -9.21 9.12 -2.71
N ASN A 139 -8.07 8.97 -2.02
CA ASN A 139 -6.99 9.98 -2.02
C ASN A 139 -6.17 9.98 -3.32
N VAL A 140 -6.24 8.90 -4.10
CA VAL A 140 -5.57 8.78 -5.40
C VAL A 140 -6.51 9.18 -6.53
N GLU A 141 -7.80 8.86 -6.39
CA GLU A 141 -8.85 9.22 -7.35
C GLU A 141 -9.16 10.72 -7.37
N GLN A 142 -9.05 11.40 -6.22
CA GLN A 142 -9.28 12.85 -6.11
C GLN A 142 -7.99 13.64 -6.24
N VAL A 143 -7.75 14.25 -7.40
CA VAL A 143 -6.69 15.25 -7.55
C VAL A 143 -7.21 16.61 -7.09
N THR A 144 -6.66 17.13 -6.00
CA THR A 144 -6.61 18.58 -5.80
C THR A 144 -5.45 19.08 -6.68
N PRO A 145 -5.70 19.86 -7.74
CA PRO A 145 -4.61 20.35 -8.59
C PRO A 145 -3.57 21.06 -7.74
N SER A 146 -2.29 20.82 -8.01
CA SER A 146 -1.25 21.66 -7.44
C SER A 146 -1.59 23.13 -7.74
N LYS A 147 -1.31 24.04 -6.80
CA LYS A 147 -1.54 25.49 -7.02
C LYS A 147 -0.72 26.05 -8.19
N THR A 148 0.24 25.26 -8.68
CA THR A 148 1.14 25.54 -9.79
C THR A 148 0.88 24.66 -11.03
N ALA A 149 -0.11 23.76 -10.99
CA ALA A 149 -0.48 22.94 -12.13
C ALA A 149 -1.13 23.79 -13.23
N ASP A 150 -0.77 23.49 -14.48
CA ASP A 150 -1.40 24.07 -15.66
C ASP A 150 -2.95 23.86 -15.58
N PRO A 151 -3.76 24.92 -15.73
CA PRO A 151 -5.22 24.84 -15.72
C PRO A 151 -5.80 23.80 -16.70
N ASP A 152 -5.08 23.47 -17.77
CA ASP A 152 -5.55 22.50 -18.77
C ASP A 152 -5.20 21.03 -18.39
N GLN A 153 -4.42 20.82 -17.31
CA GLN A 153 -4.06 19.51 -16.78
C GLN A 153 -4.82 19.13 -15.50
N ARG A 154 -6.01 19.71 -15.31
CA ARG A 154 -6.83 19.54 -14.08
C ARG A 154 -7.43 18.15 -13.88
N GLN A 155 -7.44 17.29 -14.90
CA GLN A 155 -7.85 15.88 -14.78
C GLN A 155 -6.65 14.98 -15.06
N ARG A 156 -5.85 14.73 -14.02
CA ARG A 156 -4.89 13.63 -14.01
C ARG A 156 -5.48 12.48 -13.20
N ASN A 157 -5.14 11.26 -13.60
CA ASN A 157 -5.49 10.06 -12.84
C ASN A 157 -4.26 9.69 -12.00
N GLY A 158 -4.39 9.84 -10.67
CA GLY A 158 -3.28 9.63 -9.74
C GLY A 158 -2.64 8.24 -9.83
N TRP A 159 -3.40 7.22 -10.26
CA TRP A 159 -2.86 5.88 -10.48
C TRP A 159 -1.91 5.83 -11.68
N PHE A 160 -2.26 6.50 -12.79
CA PHE A 160 -1.36 6.62 -13.94
C PHE A 160 -0.15 7.51 -13.63
N ASP A 161 -0.34 8.55 -12.82
CA ASP A 161 0.77 9.40 -12.37
C ASP A 161 1.82 8.60 -11.59
N ILE A 162 1.41 7.68 -10.70
CA ILE A 162 2.34 6.79 -9.98
C ILE A 162 3.13 5.91 -10.95
N VAL A 163 2.45 5.27 -11.92
CA VAL A 163 3.09 4.35 -12.88
C VAL A 163 4.06 5.10 -13.78
N ASN A 164 3.65 6.23 -14.36
CA ASN A 164 4.48 7.03 -15.24
C ASN A 164 5.70 7.59 -14.50
N TRP A 165 5.49 8.11 -13.30
CA TRP A 165 6.57 8.62 -12.44
C TRP A 165 7.58 7.53 -12.11
N ALA A 166 7.16 6.32 -11.78
CA ALA A 166 8.10 5.24 -11.48
C ALA A 166 8.93 4.87 -12.71
N ALA A 167 8.30 4.78 -13.89
CA ALA A 167 8.97 4.49 -15.14
C ALA A 167 10.00 5.57 -15.53
N GLU A 168 9.71 6.85 -15.28
CA GLU A 168 10.65 7.97 -15.48
C GLU A 168 11.95 7.79 -14.69
N TRP A 169 11.88 7.17 -13.51
CA TRP A 169 13.03 6.88 -12.65
C TRP A 169 13.59 5.46 -12.81
N GLY A 170 13.18 4.74 -13.86
CA GLY A 170 13.66 3.38 -14.15
C GLY A 170 13.18 2.34 -13.14
N LEU A 171 12.10 2.62 -12.41
CA LEU A 171 11.49 1.74 -11.42
C LEU A 171 10.20 1.10 -11.96
N GLU A 172 9.77 0.04 -11.29
CA GLU A 172 8.51 -0.64 -11.56
C GLU A 172 7.53 -0.51 -10.40
N VAL A 173 6.26 -0.77 -10.68
CA VAL A 173 5.16 -0.65 -9.71
C VAL A 173 4.34 -1.92 -9.66
N SER A 174 3.91 -2.33 -8.47
CA SER A 174 2.88 -3.34 -8.30
C SER A 174 1.83 -2.88 -7.28
N PHE A 175 0.58 -3.24 -7.56
CA PHE A 175 -0.58 -2.88 -6.76
C PHE A 175 -1.09 -4.11 -6.02
N MET A 176 -0.89 -4.14 -4.71
CA MET A 176 -1.35 -5.22 -3.85
C MET A 176 -2.71 -4.85 -3.24
N PRO A 177 -3.74 -5.69 -3.43
CA PRO A 177 -5.09 -5.38 -2.94
C PRO A 177 -5.20 -5.46 -1.41
N LYS A 178 -4.22 -6.07 -0.74
CA LYS A 178 -4.16 -6.20 0.71
C LYS A 178 -3.00 -5.38 1.26
N SER A 179 -3.34 -4.35 2.02
CA SER A 179 -2.40 -3.59 2.81
C SER A 179 -2.29 -4.17 4.21
N TRP A 180 -1.05 -4.35 4.68
CA TRP A 180 -0.77 -4.78 6.05
C TRP A 180 -0.92 -3.63 7.07
N TYR A 181 -0.93 -2.38 6.62
CA TYR A 181 -1.13 -1.20 7.47
C TYR A 181 -2.60 -1.00 7.85
N HIS A 182 -3.48 -1.03 6.84
CA HIS A 182 -4.93 -0.96 7.03
C HIS A 182 -5.65 -1.87 6.03
N LEU A 183 -5.91 -3.09 6.49
CA LEU A 183 -6.56 -4.14 5.72
C LEU A 183 -7.97 -3.71 5.27
N GLY A 184 -8.24 -3.84 3.98
CA GLY A 184 -9.58 -3.58 3.40
C GLY A 184 -9.88 -2.11 3.08
N THR A 185 -9.09 -1.14 3.56
CA THR A 185 -9.32 0.29 3.29
C THR A 185 -8.19 0.96 2.50
N THR A 186 -7.01 0.34 2.47
CA THR A 186 -5.86 0.85 1.72
C THR A 186 -5.34 -0.20 0.74
N VAL A 187 -4.91 0.26 -0.43
CA VAL A 187 -4.13 -0.52 -1.40
C VAL A 187 -2.66 -0.35 -1.02
N HIS A 188 -1.89 -1.43 -1.07
CA HIS A 188 -0.45 -1.35 -0.87
C HIS A 188 0.22 -1.27 -2.23
N VAL A 189 0.78 -0.11 -2.54
CA VAL A 189 1.54 0.11 -3.77
C VAL A 189 3.00 -0.05 -3.46
N VAL A 190 3.68 -0.92 -4.20
CA VAL A 190 5.12 -1.15 -4.06
C VAL A 190 5.83 -0.66 -5.31
N ILE A 191 6.94 0.03 -5.10
CA ILE A 191 7.85 0.54 -6.12
C ILE A 191 9.19 -0.15 -5.92
N TYR A 192 9.76 -0.72 -6.98
CA TYR A 192 10.99 -1.51 -6.90
C TYR A 192 11.84 -1.43 -8.17
N PRO A 193 13.16 -1.68 -8.07
CA PRO A 193 14.04 -1.82 -9.23
C PRO A 193 13.65 -3.02 -10.12
N PRO A 194 13.73 -2.94 -11.47
CA PRO A 194 13.27 -3.99 -12.38
C PRO A 194 13.82 -5.39 -12.12
N GLU A 195 15.05 -5.51 -11.60
CA GLU A 195 15.70 -6.76 -11.22
C GLU A 195 14.96 -7.54 -10.11
N ARG A 196 14.07 -6.87 -9.36
CA ARG A 196 13.22 -7.47 -8.32
C ARG A 196 11.85 -7.92 -8.82
N ARG A 197 11.54 -7.76 -10.10
CA ARG A 197 10.29 -8.27 -10.69
C ARG A 197 10.20 -9.79 -10.45
N ARG A 198 9.10 -10.21 -9.84
CA ARG A 198 8.71 -11.62 -9.65
C ARG A 198 7.52 -11.98 -10.52
#